data_AF-Q255Q2-F1
#
_entry.id   AF-Q255Q2-F1
#
_cell.length_a   1.000
_cell.length_b   1.000
_cell.length_c   1.000
_cell.angle_alpha   90.00
_cell.angle_beta   90.00
_cell.angle_gamma   90.00
#
_symmetry.space_group_name_H-M   'P 1'
#
loop_
_entity.id
_entity.type
_entity.pdbx_description
1 polymer ?
#
loop_
_entity_poly.entity_id
_entity_poly.type
_entity_poly.pdbx_seq_one_letter_code
_entity_poly.pdbx_strand_id
1 'polypeptide(L)'
;MATILSNGFPVYSVNIIPKESLKQTLQTYAESIRYHVLYLFIKTRLLRLSQSTGTLAPCQTMLISILAAISSAIFILFLYPIKLIILSVSLCLKDPKIPATSPIKAFVRKLQDICTKTLYINSDTLHETPESSPFLKTFLVPETASWKCLNLEHEILKLFPTIPMPWAKIITHIHAKYLKNRNTSSTQEVSYEGSLYYSTMQKLTATLQDPTISTQRKQDLLNYIGSYACACPPTWIEVTFRELVEIYNKQDTGINHVLFCVQMFKENLLQFITNRSSEEWHHIAGFKHYHGRSLGLNMDALARIQFTSHLILKKQALYNRLYKRFLSHYRASVKNLIEYIRDQISESSQELKNSLSSYLCETMRAFQLPEHEIPSVLSSLFYDTQLELNSTGITFILLMQGILTTGPQTTLEKIMCRP
;
A
#
# COMPACT_ATOMS: atom_id res chain seq x y z
N MET A 1 15.94 17.01 -5.16
CA MET A 1 15.54 15.63 -4.79
C MET A 1 14.39 15.23 -5.71
N ALA A 2 14.54 14.10 -6.39
CA ALA A 2 13.96 13.83 -7.70
C ALA A 2 12.45 13.56 -7.69
N THR A 3 11.78 14.20 -8.65
CA THR A 3 10.43 13.92 -9.15
C THR A 3 10.31 12.48 -9.65
N ILE A 4 9.53 11.65 -8.94
CA ILE A 4 8.98 10.41 -9.48
C ILE A 4 7.47 10.40 -9.17
N LEU A 5 6.68 11.07 -9.99
CA LEU A 5 5.24 10.84 -10.08
C LEU A 5 5.00 9.68 -11.07
N SER A 6 5.37 8.47 -10.66
CA SER A 6 5.17 7.22 -11.42
C SER A 6 3.85 6.50 -11.06
N ASN A 7 2.97 7.14 -10.29
CA ASN A 7 1.81 6.45 -9.70
C ASN A 7 0.52 6.58 -10.52
N GLY A 8 0.58 7.06 -11.76
CA GLY A 8 -0.60 7.18 -12.64
C GLY A 8 -1.62 8.26 -12.21
N PHE A 9 -1.29 9.07 -11.21
CA PHE A 9 -2.10 10.21 -10.78
C PHE A 9 -1.90 11.43 -11.69
N PRO A 10 -2.96 12.22 -11.94
CA PRO A 10 -2.87 13.40 -12.79
C PRO A 10 -2.05 14.51 -12.11
N VAL A 11 -1.18 15.17 -12.87
CA VAL A 11 -0.61 16.46 -12.47
C VAL A 11 -1.66 17.54 -12.75
N TYR A 12 -1.82 18.50 -11.84
CA TYR A 12 -2.68 19.65 -12.06
C TYR A 12 -2.17 20.44 -13.28
N SER A 13 -3.08 20.81 -14.18
CA SER A 13 -2.76 21.60 -15.37
C SER A 13 -3.87 22.60 -15.61
N VAL A 14 -3.46 23.87 -15.75
CA VAL A 14 -4.35 24.96 -16.18
C VAL A 14 -4.73 24.81 -17.66
N ASN A 15 -3.89 24.12 -18.44
CA ASN A 15 -4.19 23.71 -19.80
C ASN A 15 -5.08 22.47 -19.75
N ILE A 16 -6.39 22.68 -19.58
CA ILE A 16 -7.38 21.71 -20.01
C ILE A 16 -7.22 21.66 -21.52
N ILE A 17 -6.53 20.63 -22.06
CA ILE A 17 -6.61 20.34 -23.49
C ILE A 17 -8.10 20.10 -23.74
N PRO A 18 -8.80 21.02 -24.43
CA PRO A 18 -10.20 20.81 -24.74
C PRO A 18 -10.22 19.52 -25.53
N LYS A 19 -11.05 18.56 -25.11
CA LYS A 19 -11.37 17.44 -25.98
C LYS A 19 -11.87 18.08 -27.28
N GLU A 20 -11.15 17.88 -28.40
CA GLU A 20 -11.50 18.53 -29.66
C GLU A 20 -13.00 18.37 -29.86
N SER A 21 -13.70 19.50 -30.04
CA SER A 21 -15.14 19.42 -30.25
C SER A 21 -15.39 18.62 -31.52
N LEU A 22 -16.54 17.93 -31.61
CA LEU A 22 -16.92 17.22 -32.83
C LEU A 22 -16.80 18.14 -34.07
N LYS A 23 -17.09 19.43 -33.89
CA LYS A 23 -16.91 20.48 -34.89
C LYS A 23 -15.45 20.70 -35.28
N GLN A 24 -14.54 20.82 -34.31
CA GLN A 24 -13.09 20.95 -34.56
C GLN A 24 -12.54 19.70 -35.24
N THR A 25 -12.88 18.50 -34.76
CA THR A 25 -12.46 17.24 -35.38
C THR A 25 -12.95 17.13 -36.83
N LEU A 26 -14.22 17.49 -37.10
CA LEU A 26 -14.76 17.52 -38.46
C LEU A 26 -14.07 18.56 -39.37
N GLN A 27 -13.69 19.72 -38.83
CA GLN A 27 -12.91 20.72 -39.56
C GLN A 27 -11.51 20.20 -39.91
N THR A 28 -10.82 19.59 -38.95
CA THR A 28 -9.49 18.96 -39.17
C THR A 28 -9.57 17.85 -40.23
N TYR A 29 -10.61 17.01 -40.20
CA TYR A 29 -10.85 16.01 -41.25
C TYR A 29 -11.10 16.66 -42.62
N ALA A 30 -11.94 17.70 -42.70
CA ALA A 30 -12.23 18.42 -43.95
C ALA A 30 -10.99 19.09 -44.57
N GLU A 31 -10.06 19.54 -43.74
CA GLU A 31 -8.77 20.10 -44.17
C GLU A 31 -7.79 19.01 -44.62
N SER A 32 -7.78 17.87 -43.92
CA SER A 32 -6.87 16.75 -44.18
C SER A 32 -7.22 15.91 -45.42
N ILE A 33 -8.46 15.97 -45.92
CA ILE A 33 -8.89 15.23 -47.14
C ILE A 33 -7.97 15.53 -48.34
N ARG A 34 -7.55 16.79 -48.53
CA ARG A 34 -6.62 17.14 -49.63
C ARG A 34 -5.27 16.46 -49.47
N TYR A 35 -4.72 16.48 -48.25
CA TYR A 35 -3.43 15.86 -47.96
C TYR A 35 -3.47 14.35 -48.08
N HIS A 36 -4.52 13.69 -47.60
CA HIS A 36 -4.65 12.24 -47.69
C HIS A 36 -4.77 11.75 -49.14
N VAL A 37 -5.53 12.45 -49.99
CA VAL A 37 -5.68 12.07 -51.40
C VAL A 37 -4.38 12.27 -52.16
N LEU A 38 -3.71 13.41 -51.99
CA LEU A 38 -2.45 13.70 -52.67
C LEU A 38 -1.33 12.76 -52.18
N TYR A 39 -1.18 12.63 -50.86
CA TYR A 39 -0.09 11.86 -50.26
C TYR A 39 -0.24 10.36 -50.49
N LEU A 40 -1.44 9.80 -50.29
CA LEU A 40 -1.64 8.36 -50.40
C LEU A 40 -1.59 7.93 -51.87
N PHE A 41 -2.11 8.72 -52.80
CA PHE A 41 -2.06 8.41 -54.22
C PHE A 41 -0.66 8.55 -54.83
N ILE A 42 0.07 9.63 -54.51
CA ILE A 42 1.44 9.85 -55.00
C ILE A 42 2.42 8.86 -54.35
N LYS A 43 2.30 8.60 -53.04
CA LYS A 43 3.29 7.77 -52.33
C LYS A 43 3.07 6.27 -52.50
N THR A 44 1.84 5.77 -52.56
CA THR A 44 1.60 4.31 -52.54
C THR A 44 1.52 3.66 -53.93
N ARG A 45 1.12 4.40 -54.97
CA ARG A 45 0.99 3.85 -56.34
C ARG A 45 2.04 4.35 -57.31
N LEU A 46 2.32 5.65 -57.35
CA LEU A 46 3.28 6.25 -58.29
C LEU A 46 4.73 5.83 -57.97
N LEU A 47 5.14 5.97 -56.71
CA LEU A 47 6.48 5.56 -56.26
C LEU A 47 6.70 4.04 -56.27
N ARG A 48 5.64 3.26 -56.10
CA ARG A 48 5.72 1.79 -56.12
C ARG A 48 5.81 1.24 -57.56
N LEU A 49 5.18 1.92 -58.53
CA LEU A 49 5.33 1.58 -59.95
C LEU A 49 6.71 1.99 -60.49
N SER A 50 7.25 3.14 -60.08
CA SER A 50 8.56 3.61 -60.56
C SER A 50 9.74 2.77 -60.06
N GLN A 51 9.61 2.16 -58.88
CA GLN A 51 10.64 1.28 -58.30
C GLN A 51 10.61 -0.15 -58.87
N SER A 52 9.50 -0.59 -59.48
CA SER A 52 9.30 -1.97 -59.90
C SER A 52 9.85 -2.29 -61.30
N THR A 53 10.26 -1.30 -62.10
CA THR A 53 10.66 -1.51 -63.49
C THR A 53 11.92 -0.73 -63.83
N GLY A 54 13.07 -1.36 -63.64
CA GLY A 54 14.41 -0.77 -63.85
C GLY A 54 14.80 -0.41 -65.29
N THR A 55 13.89 -0.43 -66.26
CA THR A 55 14.19 -0.15 -67.68
C THR A 55 13.03 0.47 -68.45
N LEU A 56 12.23 1.35 -67.84
CA LEU A 56 11.17 2.07 -68.58
C LEU A 56 11.63 3.47 -69.03
N ALA A 57 11.46 3.74 -70.33
CA ALA A 57 11.85 4.97 -71.01
C ALA A 57 11.15 6.21 -70.40
N PRO A 58 11.79 7.41 -70.44
CA PRO A 58 11.28 8.65 -69.82
C PRO A 58 9.87 9.07 -70.29
N CYS A 59 9.42 8.55 -71.43
CA CYS A 59 8.08 8.81 -71.96
C CYS A 59 6.97 8.11 -71.15
N GLN A 60 7.21 6.89 -70.65
CA GLN A 60 6.21 6.17 -69.85
C GLN A 60 6.10 6.72 -68.42
N THR A 61 7.20 7.16 -67.81
CA THR A 61 7.14 7.85 -66.51
C THR A 61 6.41 9.18 -66.62
N MET A 62 6.58 9.91 -67.73
CA MET A 62 5.80 11.11 -68.02
C MET A 62 4.30 10.81 -68.18
N LEU A 63 3.94 9.78 -68.95
CA LEU A 63 2.54 9.37 -69.14
C LEU A 63 1.86 8.95 -67.83
N ILE A 64 2.54 8.16 -66.99
CA ILE A 64 2.05 7.72 -65.68
C ILE A 64 1.86 8.94 -64.76
N SER A 65 2.76 9.92 -64.83
CA SER A 65 2.65 11.16 -64.05
C SER A 65 1.46 12.01 -64.49
N ILE A 66 1.20 12.12 -65.81
CA ILE A 66 0.03 12.83 -66.36
C ILE A 66 -1.26 12.13 -65.96
N LEU A 67 -1.35 10.80 -66.14
CA LEU A 67 -2.51 10.00 -65.72
C LEU A 67 -2.78 10.13 -64.22
N ALA A 68 -1.72 10.13 -63.41
CA ALA A 68 -1.85 10.30 -61.97
C ALA A 68 -2.34 11.70 -61.58
N ALA A 69 -1.87 12.75 -62.28
CA ALA A 69 -2.34 14.11 -62.08
C ALA A 69 -3.83 14.25 -62.44
N ILE A 70 -4.26 13.65 -63.57
CA ILE A 70 -5.65 13.63 -64.01
C ILE A 70 -6.52 12.87 -63.01
N SER A 71 -6.11 11.68 -62.58
CA SER A 71 -6.88 10.90 -61.59
C SER A 71 -6.95 11.63 -60.25
N SER A 72 -5.87 12.28 -59.81
CA SER A 72 -5.87 13.09 -58.59
C SER A 72 -6.85 14.26 -58.70
N ALA A 73 -6.87 14.95 -59.86
CA ALA A 73 -7.84 16.01 -60.13
C ALA A 73 -9.28 15.49 -60.08
N ILE A 74 -9.56 14.33 -60.68
CA ILE A 74 -10.88 13.68 -60.64
C ILE A 74 -11.29 13.32 -59.20
N PHE A 75 -10.39 12.71 -58.42
CA PHE A 75 -10.66 12.38 -57.02
C PHE A 75 -10.91 13.63 -56.17
N ILE A 76 -10.16 14.72 -56.40
CA ILE A 76 -10.41 16.00 -55.73
C ILE A 76 -11.82 16.50 -56.07
N LEU A 77 -12.25 16.39 -57.34
CA LEU A 77 -13.57 16.82 -57.79
C LEU A 77 -14.70 16.00 -57.15
N PHE A 78 -14.52 14.69 -56.99
CA PHE A 78 -15.48 13.80 -56.30
C PHE A 78 -15.48 13.97 -54.78
N LEU A 79 -14.35 14.29 -54.16
CA LEU A 79 -14.25 14.46 -52.71
C LEU A 79 -14.59 15.88 -52.25
N TYR A 80 -14.63 16.85 -53.16
CA TYR A 80 -15.07 18.21 -52.90
C TYR A 80 -16.50 18.29 -52.33
N PRO A 81 -17.53 17.63 -52.90
CA PRO A 81 -18.86 17.63 -52.31
C PRO A 81 -18.88 16.98 -50.92
N ILE A 82 -18.09 15.94 -50.67
CA ILE A 82 -17.96 15.32 -49.33
C ILE A 82 -17.36 16.31 -48.34
N LYS A 83 -16.30 17.03 -48.74
CA LYS A 83 -15.70 18.09 -47.94
C LYS A 83 -16.71 19.18 -47.61
N LEU A 84 -17.53 19.60 -48.57
CA LEU A 84 -18.58 20.60 -48.37
C LEU A 84 -19.68 20.10 -47.43
N ILE A 85 -20.07 18.82 -47.51
CA ILE A 85 -21.03 18.21 -46.57
C ILE A 85 -20.46 18.16 -45.16
N ILE A 86 -19.18 17.79 -44.98
CA ILE A 86 -18.53 17.77 -43.66
C ILE A 86 -18.47 19.19 -43.07
N LEU A 87 -18.13 20.19 -43.89
CA LEU A 87 -18.12 21.60 -43.50
C LEU A 87 -19.52 22.15 -43.19
N SER A 88 -20.55 21.77 -43.96
CA SER A 88 -21.92 22.21 -43.70
C SER A 88 -22.46 21.60 -42.41
N VAL A 89 -22.20 20.32 -42.16
CA VAL A 89 -22.52 19.64 -40.89
C VAL A 89 -21.76 20.30 -39.73
N SER A 90 -20.47 20.62 -39.91
CA SER A 90 -19.67 21.38 -38.94
C SER A 90 -20.27 22.75 -38.61
N LEU A 91 -20.78 23.49 -39.60
CA LEU A 91 -21.42 24.79 -39.41
C LEU A 91 -22.77 24.69 -38.69
N CYS A 92 -23.51 23.61 -38.92
CA CYS A 92 -24.78 23.34 -38.25
C CYS A 92 -24.61 22.85 -36.80
N LEU A 93 -23.44 22.31 -36.45
CA LEU A 93 -23.11 21.96 -35.08
C LEU A 93 -22.84 23.24 -34.29
N LYS A 94 -23.72 23.53 -33.33
CA LYS A 94 -23.40 24.50 -32.27
C LYS A 94 -22.17 24.01 -31.55
N ASP A 95 -21.21 24.89 -31.35
CA ASP A 95 -20.14 24.61 -30.41
C ASP A 95 -20.80 24.21 -29.09
N PRO A 96 -20.46 23.05 -28.52
CA PRO A 96 -20.91 22.77 -27.17
C PRO A 96 -20.46 23.97 -26.36
N LYS A 97 -21.42 24.63 -25.67
CA LYS A 97 -21.07 25.45 -24.51
C LYS A 97 -20.43 24.47 -23.55
N ILE A 98 -19.14 24.20 -23.70
CA ILE A 98 -18.36 23.45 -22.75
C ILE A 98 -18.49 24.32 -21.51
N PRO A 99 -19.24 23.91 -20.46
CA PRO A 99 -19.10 24.61 -19.21
C PRO A 99 -17.61 24.49 -18.91
N ALA A 100 -16.91 25.62 -18.88
CA ALA A 100 -15.51 25.68 -18.50
C ALA A 100 -15.46 25.09 -17.09
N THR A 101 -15.28 23.78 -17.03
CA THR A 101 -15.24 23.04 -15.78
C THR A 101 -13.93 23.52 -15.21
N SER A 102 -13.98 24.28 -14.12
CA SER A 102 -12.77 24.91 -13.60
C SER A 102 -11.66 23.86 -13.51
N PRO A 103 -10.40 24.17 -13.89
CA PRO A 103 -9.32 23.19 -13.91
C PRO A 103 -9.23 22.39 -12.61
N ILE A 104 -9.54 23.04 -11.48
CA ILE A 104 -9.68 22.43 -10.18
C ILE A 104 -10.81 21.41 -10.07
N LYS A 105 -12.03 21.70 -10.55
CA LYS A 105 -13.15 20.74 -10.56
C LYS A 105 -12.82 19.52 -11.42
N ALA A 106 -12.12 19.72 -12.55
CA ALA A 106 -11.68 18.62 -13.39
C ALA A 106 -10.61 17.77 -12.71
N PHE A 107 -9.65 18.39 -12.01
CA PHE A 107 -8.64 17.70 -11.21
C PHE A 107 -9.26 16.91 -10.04
N VAL A 108 -10.11 17.56 -9.24
CA VAL A 108 -10.85 16.96 -8.13
C VAL A 108 -11.66 15.75 -8.61
N ARG A 109 -12.39 15.89 -9.72
CA ARG A 109 -13.15 14.78 -10.31
C ARG A 109 -12.24 13.62 -10.71
N LYS A 110 -11.08 13.88 -11.32
CA LYS A 110 -10.13 12.80 -11.68
C LYS A 110 -9.59 12.08 -10.43
N LEU A 111 -9.26 12.80 -9.37
CA LEU A 111 -8.83 12.16 -8.11
C LEU A 111 -9.95 11.31 -7.51
N GLN A 112 -11.17 11.83 -7.49
CA GLN A 112 -12.34 11.11 -7.01
C GLN A 112 -12.63 9.86 -7.85
N ASP A 113 -12.56 9.96 -9.19
CA ASP A 113 -12.73 8.82 -10.10
C ASP A 113 -11.66 7.73 -9.84
N ILE A 114 -10.42 8.11 -9.52
CA ILE A 114 -9.37 7.14 -9.18
C ILE A 114 -9.69 6.45 -7.86
N CYS A 115 -10.12 7.19 -6.83
CA CYS A 115 -10.40 6.63 -5.51
C CYS A 115 -11.69 5.82 -5.45
N THR A 116 -12.60 6.00 -6.41
CA THR A 116 -13.89 5.28 -6.47
C THR A 116 -13.89 4.08 -7.43
N LYS A 117 -12.83 3.90 -8.23
CA LYS A 117 -12.63 2.70 -9.04
C LYS A 117 -12.57 1.45 -8.17
N THR A 118 -12.74 0.28 -8.80
CA THR A 118 -12.45 -0.99 -8.14
C THR A 118 -10.97 -1.04 -7.74
N LEU A 119 -10.73 -1.24 -6.45
CA LEU A 119 -9.41 -1.25 -5.83
C LEU A 119 -8.96 -2.68 -5.57
N TYR A 120 -7.66 -2.92 -5.72
CA TYR A 120 -7.01 -4.19 -5.47
C TYR A 120 -5.81 -3.99 -4.55
N ILE A 121 -5.50 -4.99 -3.72
CA ILE A 121 -4.23 -5.03 -3.00
C ILE A 121 -3.09 -5.19 -4.03
N ASN A 122 -2.12 -4.27 -3.97
CA ASN A 122 -0.90 -4.38 -4.76
C ASN A 122 -0.03 -5.51 -4.19
N SER A 123 0.32 -6.47 -5.04
CA SER A 123 1.12 -7.62 -4.59
C SER A 123 2.60 -7.28 -4.43
N ASP A 124 3.08 -6.23 -5.09
CA ASP A 124 4.48 -5.84 -5.07
C ASP A 124 4.88 -5.19 -3.72
N THR A 125 3.95 -4.53 -3.04
CA THR A 125 4.15 -3.84 -1.75
C THR A 125 3.72 -4.66 -0.54
N LEU A 126 3.43 -5.96 -0.72
CA LEU A 126 3.02 -6.82 0.39
C LEU A 126 4.07 -6.89 1.49
N HIS A 127 5.35 -6.81 1.14
CA HIS A 127 6.48 -6.93 2.05
C HIS A 127 6.78 -5.65 2.86
N GLU A 128 6.12 -4.54 2.54
CA GLU A 128 6.35 -3.26 3.21
C GLU A 128 6.02 -3.35 4.71
N THR A 129 6.91 -2.79 5.52
CA THR A 129 6.82 -2.75 6.99
C THR A 129 7.01 -1.32 7.48
N PRO A 130 6.34 -0.90 8.56
CA PRO A 130 6.67 0.36 9.20
C PRO A 130 8.13 0.36 9.69
N GLU A 131 8.74 1.55 9.72
CA GLU A 131 10.00 1.76 10.41
C GLU A 131 9.82 1.51 11.91
N SER A 132 10.64 0.61 12.44
CA SER A 132 10.64 0.26 13.86
C SER A 132 11.22 1.40 14.71
N SER A 133 10.55 1.72 15.81
CA SER A 133 11.05 2.70 16.78
C SER A 133 12.41 2.30 17.39
N PRO A 134 13.23 3.24 17.87
CA PRO A 134 14.49 2.93 18.53
C PRO A 134 14.32 1.93 19.69
N PHE A 135 13.24 2.07 20.46
CA PHE A 135 12.88 1.12 21.52
C PHE A 135 12.67 -0.28 20.96
N LEU A 136 11.92 -0.45 19.87
CA LEU A 136 11.69 -1.76 19.26
C LEU A 136 12.96 -2.36 18.64
N LYS A 137 13.84 -1.53 18.09
CA LYS A 137 15.16 -1.97 17.61
C LYS A 137 16.00 -2.58 18.73
N THR A 138 15.81 -2.19 20.00
CA THR A 138 16.53 -2.82 21.12
C THR A 138 16.12 -4.26 21.41
N PHE A 139 14.95 -4.74 20.97
CA PHE A 139 14.60 -6.16 21.04
C PHE A 139 15.51 -7.04 20.15
N LEU A 140 16.18 -6.44 19.17
CA LEU A 140 17.12 -7.11 18.26
C LEU A 140 18.53 -7.23 18.85
N VAL A 141 18.78 -6.69 20.04
CA VAL A 141 20.08 -6.76 20.71
C VAL A 141 19.88 -7.53 22.02
N PRO A 142 20.49 -8.72 22.19
CA PRO A 142 20.45 -9.41 23.48
C PRO A 142 21.04 -8.50 24.55
N GLU A 143 20.23 -8.10 25.53
CA GLU A 143 20.73 -7.25 26.60
C GLU A 143 21.62 -8.06 27.54
N THR A 144 22.78 -7.50 27.87
CA THR A 144 23.79 -8.09 28.76
C THR A 144 23.56 -7.73 30.24
N ALA A 145 22.49 -6.98 30.55
CA ALA A 145 22.24 -6.43 31.87
C ALA A 145 21.56 -7.42 32.83
N SER A 146 21.86 -7.26 34.12
CA SER A 146 21.35 -8.06 35.24
C SER A 146 19.95 -7.65 35.72
N TRP A 147 18.96 -7.57 34.82
CA TRP A 147 17.55 -7.52 35.23
C TRP A 147 17.17 -8.72 36.13
N LYS A 148 16.29 -8.47 37.11
CA LYS A 148 15.76 -9.50 38.01
C LYS A 148 14.26 -9.59 37.79
N CYS A 149 13.72 -10.80 37.74
CA CYS A 149 12.27 -11.00 37.55
C CYS A 149 11.43 -10.36 38.67
N LEU A 150 12.01 -10.21 39.87
CA LEU A 150 11.45 -9.42 40.98
C LEU A 150 11.13 -7.96 40.59
N ASN A 151 11.80 -7.38 39.59
CA ASN A 151 11.51 -6.03 39.12
C ASN A 151 10.13 -5.98 38.46
N LEU A 152 9.77 -6.98 37.66
CA LEU A 152 8.44 -7.06 37.04
C LEU A 152 7.34 -7.29 38.07
N GLU A 153 7.59 -8.19 39.03
CA GLU A 153 6.66 -8.42 40.16
C GLU A 153 6.38 -7.12 40.92
N HIS A 154 7.43 -6.34 41.19
CA HIS A 154 7.30 -5.07 41.88
C HIS A 154 6.45 -4.06 41.09
N GLU A 155 6.67 -3.93 39.77
CA GLU A 155 5.84 -3.05 38.94
C GLU A 155 4.38 -3.52 38.85
N ILE A 156 4.12 -4.83 38.81
CA ILE A 156 2.74 -5.38 38.85
C ILE A 156 2.08 -5.03 40.20
N LEU A 157 2.79 -5.17 41.32
CA LEU A 157 2.28 -4.84 42.66
C LEU A 157 2.04 -3.34 42.88
N LYS A 158 2.66 -2.45 42.09
CA LYS A 158 2.30 -1.02 42.10
C LYS A 158 0.93 -0.77 41.45
N LEU A 159 0.50 -1.64 40.54
CA LEU A 159 -0.72 -1.48 39.74
C LEU A 159 -1.90 -2.30 40.29
N PHE A 160 -1.61 -3.38 41.03
CA PHE A 160 -2.60 -4.28 41.60
C PHE A 160 -2.30 -4.55 43.08
N PRO A 161 -3.33 -4.70 43.94
CA PRO A 161 -3.12 -4.97 45.37
C PRO A 161 -2.43 -6.32 45.64
N THR A 162 -2.56 -7.27 44.71
CA THR A 162 -1.88 -8.57 44.72
C THR A 162 -1.51 -8.96 43.28
N ILE A 163 -0.53 -9.86 43.11
CA ILE A 163 -0.18 -10.37 41.77
C ILE A 163 -1.38 -11.16 41.22
N PRO A 164 -1.97 -10.75 40.08
CA PRO A 164 -3.08 -11.48 39.49
C PRO A 164 -2.70 -12.93 39.16
N MET A 165 -3.61 -13.87 39.37
CA MET A 165 -3.36 -15.32 39.14
C MET A 165 -2.75 -15.65 37.76
N PRO A 166 -3.17 -15.00 36.64
CA PRO A 166 -2.53 -15.24 35.36
C PRO A 166 -1.05 -14.87 35.33
N TRP A 167 -0.67 -13.74 35.96
CA TRP A 167 0.72 -13.31 36.07
C TRP A 167 1.54 -14.19 37.00
N ALA A 168 0.95 -14.70 38.08
CA ALA A 168 1.62 -15.66 38.96
C ALA A 168 2.06 -16.92 38.20
N LYS A 169 1.22 -17.46 37.30
CA LYS A 169 1.56 -18.62 36.44
C LYS A 169 2.74 -18.33 35.51
N ILE A 170 2.64 -17.20 34.81
CA ILE A 170 3.63 -16.63 33.89
C ILE A 170 4.99 -16.47 34.60
N ILE A 171 5.04 -15.79 35.74
CA ILE A 171 6.26 -15.53 36.51
C ILE A 171 6.86 -16.83 37.04
N THR A 172 6.03 -17.74 37.56
CA THR A 172 6.48 -19.05 38.04
C THR A 172 7.15 -19.85 36.93
N HIS A 173 6.61 -19.81 35.70
CA HIS A 173 7.22 -20.46 34.55
C HIS A 173 8.60 -19.90 34.21
N ILE A 174 8.73 -18.56 34.18
CA ILE A 174 10.02 -17.89 33.95
C ILE A 174 11.03 -18.29 35.03
N HIS A 175 10.63 -18.24 36.31
CA HIS A 175 11.48 -18.63 37.43
C HIS A 175 11.94 -20.08 37.35
N ALA A 176 11.04 -21.01 37.05
CA ALA A 176 11.38 -22.43 36.93
C ALA A 176 12.40 -22.70 35.80
N LYS A 177 12.23 -22.03 34.64
CA LYS A 177 13.17 -22.12 33.52
C LYS A 177 14.51 -21.45 33.82
N TYR A 178 14.50 -20.29 34.49
CA TYR A 178 15.69 -19.54 34.86
C TYR A 178 16.56 -20.28 35.89
N LEU A 179 15.95 -20.84 36.94
CA LEU A 179 16.65 -21.60 37.98
C LEU A 179 17.25 -22.90 37.43
N LYS A 180 16.56 -23.56 36.48
CA LYS A 180 17.06 -24.78 35.84
C LYS A 180 18.34 -24.53 35.05
N ASN A 181 18.44 -23.42 34.33
CA ASN A 181 19.64 -23.05 33.56
C ASN A 181 20.82 -22.63 34.43
N ARG A 182 20.58 -22.13 35.66
CA ARG A 182 21.65 -21.70 36.58
C ARG A 182 22.30 -22.86 37.34
N ASN A 183 21.55 -23.94 37.56
CA ASN A 183 22.02 -25.13 38.29
C ASN A 183 22.75 -26.13 37.38
N THR A 184 22.68 -25.98 36.06
CA THR A 184 23.43 -26.78 35.08
C THR A 184 24.60 -25.98 34.51
N SER A 185 25.76 -26.06 35.18
CA SER A 185 27.09 -25.61 34.75
C SER A 185 27.34 -24.11 34.48
N SER A 186 28.38 -23.58 35.12
CA SER A 186 28.88 -22.20 35.02
C SER A 186 29.48 -21.79 33.67
N THR A 187 29.32 -22.61 32.63
CA THR A 187 29.91 -22.41 31.29
C THR A 187 28.93 -22.58 30.14
N GLN A 188 27.64 -22.86 30.41
CA GLN A 188 26.64 -22.84 29.34
C GLN A 188 26.13 -21.42 29.10
N GLU A 189 26.38 -20.92 27.89
CA GLU A 189 25.66 -19.80 27.29
C GLU A 189 24.18 -19.88 27.67
N VAL A 190 23.63 -18.79 28.22
CA VAL A 190 22.18 -18.68 28.47
C VAL A 190 21.49 -19.18 27.21
N SER A 191 20.71 -20.26 27.32
CA SER A 191 20.02 -20.79 26.15
C SER A 191 19.30 -19.64 25.47
N TYR A 192 19.43 -19.53 24.15
CA TYR A 192 18.85 -18.43 23.35
C TYR A 192 17.36 -18.19 23.66
N GLU A 193 16.70 -19.25 24.09
CA GLU A 193 15.35 -19.29 24.63
C GLU A 193 15.16 -18.45 25.90
N GLY A 194 16.02 -18.64 26.90
CA GLY A 194 15.99 -17.90 28.18
C GLY A 194 16.28 -16.42 28.02
N SER A 195 17.17 -16.03 27.09
CA SER A 195 17.50 -14.63 26.84
C SER A 195 16.33 -13.85 26.22
N LEU A 196 15.50 -14.49 25.39
CA LEU A 196 14.33 -13.84 24.79
C LEU A 196 13.20 -13.60 25.78
N TYR A 197 12.89 -14.59 26.64
CA TYR A 197 11.93 -14.41 27.74
C TYR A 197 12.29 -13.20 28.58
N TYR A 198 13.57 -13.16 28.95
CA TYR A 198 14.12 -12.15 29.79
C TYR A 198 14.08 -10.76 29.14
N SER A 199 14.56 -10.65 27.91
CA SER A 199 14.52 -9.40 27.15
C SER A 199 13.09 -8.88 27.02
N THR A 200 12.12 -9.77 26.72
CA THR A 200 10.72 -9.38 26.59
C THR A 200 10.14 -8.87 27.92
N MET A 201 10.39 -9.57 29.03
CA MET A 201 9.89 -9.17 30.35
C MET A 201 10.58 -7.92 30.90
N GLN A 202 11.86 -7.74 30.59
CA GLN A 202 12.59 -6.52 30.90
C GLN A 202 12.02 -5.32 30.14
N LYS A 203 11.71 -5.48 28.85
CA LYS A 203 11.07 -4.43 28.06
C LYS A 203 9.67 -4.11 28.57
N LEU A 204 8.89 -5.13 28.92
CA LEU A 204 7.61 -4.92 29.59
C LEU A 204 7.78 -4.16 30.91
N THR A 205 8.79 -4.50 31.72
CA THR A 205 9.09 -3.77 32.97
C THR A 205 9.37 -2.30 32.69
N ALA A 206 10.21 -1.99 31.68
CA ALA A 206 10.50 -0.63 31.27
C ALA A 206 9.23 0.12 30.82
N THR A 207 8.31 -0.55 30.13
CA THR A 207 7.01 0.00 29.74
C THR A 207 6.11 0.30 30.94
N LEU A 208 6.08 -0.57 31.94
CA LEU A 208 5.34 -0.31 33.18
C LEU A 208 5.93 0.86 33.97
N GLN A 209 7.23 1.11 33.83
CA GLN A 209 7.93 2.24 34.46
C GLN A 209 7.77 3.56 33.68
N ASP A 210 7.35 3.50 32.42
CA ASP A 210 7.21 4.68 31.56
C ASP A 210 6.13 5.63 32.09
N PRO A 211 6.48 6.88 32.47
CA PRO A 211 5.51 7.83 33.03
C PRO A 211 4.54 8.38 31.97
N THR A 212 4.85 8.24 30.69
CA THR A 212 3.98 8.73 29.60
C THR A 212 2.75 7.84 29.38
N ILE A 213 2.80 6.59 29.88
CA ILE A 213 1.70 5.63 29.76
C ILE A 213 0.84 5.70 31.02
N SER A 214 -0.47 5.91 30.83
CA SER A 214 -1.41 5.98 31.94
C SER A 214 -1.51 4.67 32.73
N THR A 215 -1.81 4.77 34.02
CA THR A 215 -2.02 3.62 34.91
C THR A 215 -3.08 2.66 34.36
N GLN A 216 -4.19 3.20 33.83
CA GLN A 216 -5.25 2.40 33.21
C GLN A 216 -4.71 1.59 32.03
N ARG A 217 -3.96 2.22 31.11
CA ARG A 217 -3.41 1.50 29.94
C ARG A 217 -2.42 0.41 30.36
N LYS A 218 -1.63 0.63 31.42
CA LYS A 218 -0.75 -0.39 31.99
C LYS A 218 -1.54 -1.58 32.57
N GLN A 219 -2.65 -1.32 33.25
CA GLN A 219 -3.52 -2.38 33.76
C GLN A 219 -4.18 -3.17 32.62
N ASP A 220 -4.70 -2.48 31.59
CA ASP A 220 -5.31 -3.11 30.43
C ASP A 220 -4.29 -3.99 29.67
N LEU A 221 -3.07 -3.50 29.50
CA LEU A 221 -1.93 -4.25 28.92
C LEU A 221 -1.67 -5.55 29.70
N LEU A 222 -1.54 -5.44 31.02
CA LEU A 222 -1.29 -6.59 31.88
C LEU A 222 -2.44 -7.59 31.88
N ASN A 223 -3.69 -7.12 31.90
CA ASN A 223 -4.87 -7.97 31.82
C ASN A 223 -4.93 -8.72 30.48
N TYR A 224 -4.65 -8.03 29.38
CA TYR A 224 -4.67 -8.61 28.05
C TYR A 224 -3.59 -9.68 27.86
N ILE A 225 -2.33 -9.39 28.20
CA ILE A 225 -1.25 -10.39 28.17
C ILE A 225 -1.59 -11.56 29.10
N GLY A 226 -2.08 -11.26 30.30
CA GLY A 226 -2.49 -12.24 31.30
C GLY A 226 -3.59 -13.20 30.80
N SER A 227 -4.47 -12.76 29.90
CA SER A 227 -5.49 -13.64 29.32
C SER A 227 -4.91 -14.84 28.56
N TYR A 228 -3.64 -14.77 28.16
CA TYR A 228 -2.90 -15.85 27.49
C TYR A 228 -2.03 -16.69 28.45
N ALA A 229 -2.16 -16.54 29.77
CA ALA A 229 -1.30 -17.23 30.75
C ALA A 229 -1.41 -18.77 30.71
N CYS A 230 -2.49 -19.33 30.17
CA CYS A 230 -2.66 -20.77 29.97
C CYS A 230 -2.13 -21.25 28.61
N ALA A 231 -1.72 -20.34 27.72
CA ALA A 231 -1.18 -20.69 26.41
C ALA A 231 0.32 -21.06 26.50
N CYS A 232 0.87 -21.54 25.37
CA CYS A 232 2.26 -21.97 25.34
C CYS A 232 3.23 -20.78 25.47
N PRO A 233 4.45 -21.00 25.99
CA PRO A 233 5.36 -19.90 26.25
C PRO A 233 5.84 -19.01 25.07
N PRO A 234 5.69 -19.38 23.80
CA PRO A 234 5.89 -18.41 22.72
C PRO A 234 4.74 -17.40 22.57
N THR A 235 3.54 -17.74 23.06
CA THR A 235 2.29 -16.97 22.87
C THR A 235 2.32 -15.63 23.60
N TRP A 236 2.38 -15.64 24.93
CA TRP A 236 2.58 -14.45 25.75
C TRP A 236 3.82 -13.61 25.35
N ILE A 237 4.93 -14.19 24.83
CA ILE A 237 6.03 -13.37 24.27
C ILE A 237 5.54 -12.57 23.07
N GLU A 238 4.91 -13.24 22.10
CA GLU A 238 4.42 -12.60 20.88
C GLU A 238 3.38 -11.53 21.21
N VAL A 239 2.43 -11.86 22.09
CA VAL A 239 1.40 -10.93 22.54
C VAL A 239 2.04 -9.73 23.23
N THR A 240 2.97 -9.95 24.15
CA THR A 240 3.69 -8.85 24.83
C THR A 240 4.38 -7.96 23.80
N PHE A 241 5.15 -8.54 22.88
CA PHE A 241 5.85 -7.77 21.86
C PHE A 241 4.89 -6.97 20.99
N ARG A 242 3.80 -7.56 20.51
CA ARG A 242 2.79 -6.87 19.71
C ARG A 242 2.21 -5.66 20.43
N GLU A 243 1.84 -5.82 21.70
CA GLU A 243 1.32 -4.71 22.49
C GLU A 243 2.36 -3.60 22.70
N LEU A 244 3.63 -3.98 22.91
CA LEU A 244 4.73 -3.01 23.02
C LEU A 244 4.99 -2.30 21.68
N VAL A 245 4.81 -2.99 20.54
CA VAL A 245 4.86 -2.36 19.22
C VAL A 245 3.71 -1.37 19.07
N GLU A 246 2.49 -1.70 19.49
CA GLU A 246 1.36 -0.76 19.44
C GLU A 246 1.61 0.50 20.30
N ILE A 247 2.27 0.35 21.44
CA ILE A 247 2.62 1.46 22.33
C ILE A 247 3.74 2.33 21.72
N TYR A 248 4.83 1.71 21.26
CA TYR A 248 6.08 2.42 20.93
C TYR A 248 6.33 2.63 19.42
N ASN A 249 5.59 1.98 18.53
CA ASN A 249 5.76 2.14 17.08
C ASN A 249 4.92 3.28 16.49
N LYS A 250 4.37 4.15 17.34
CA LYS A 250 3.78 5.44 16.97
C LYS A 250 4.88 6.46 16.69
N GLN A 251 5.79 6.17 15.75
CA GLN A 251 6.71 7.22 15.29
C GLN A 251 5.92 8.35 14.62
N ASP A 252 6.38 9.59 14.81
CA ASP A 252 5.67 10.85 14.48
C ASP A 252 5.38 11.13 13.00
N THR A 253 5.66 10.19 12.09
CA THR A 253 5.31 10.35 10.67
C THR A 253 3.98 9.65 10.41
N GLY A 254 2.96 10.41 9.99
CA GLY A 254 1.62 9.89 9.74
C GLY A 254 1.60 8.70 8.76
N ILE A 255 2.52 8.68 7.80
CA ILE A 255 2.68 7.55 6.87
C ILE A 255 3.19 6.28 7.54
N ASN A 256 4.14 6.38 8.47
CA ASN A 256 4.62 5.21 9.19
C ASN A 256 3.50 4.60 10.04
N HIS A 257 2.62 5.44 10.60
CA HIS A 257 1.43 4.95 11.30
C HIS A 257 0.45 4.22 10.36
N VAL A 258 0.22 4.73 9.14
CA VAL A 258 -0.62 4.03 8.15
C VAL A 258 -0.02 2.65 7.81
N LEU A 259 1.28 2.56 7.60
CA LEU A 259 1.98 1.28 7.38
C LEU A 259 1.86 0.36 8.59
N PHE A 260 1.95 0.91 9.80
CA PHE A 260 1.72 0.17 11.04
C PHE A 260 0.28 -0.39 11.12
N CYS A 261 -0.74 0.40 10.82
CA CYS A 261 -2.12 -0.08 10.77
C CYS A 261 -2.29 -1.20 9.72
N VAL A 262 -1.64 -1.08 8.55
CA VAL A 262 -1.65 -2.12 7.51
C VAL A 262 -1.01 -3.40 8.02
N GLN A 263 0.12 -3.31 8.71
CA GLN A 263 0.77 -4.46 9.35
C GLN A 263 -0.15 -5.09 10.41
N MET A 264 -0.73 -4.31 11.31
CA MET A 264 -1.65 -4.80 12.35
C MET A 264 -2.91 -5.46 11.76
N PHE A 265 -3.45 -4.93 10.68
CA PHE A 265 -4.56 -5.55 9.96
C PHE A 265 -4.18 -6.94 9.44
N LYS A 266 -3.00 -7.07 8.83
CA LYS A 266 -2.47 -8.36 8.34
C LYS A 266 -2.26 -9.34 9.50
N GLU A 267 -1.75 -8.88 10.64
CA GLU A 267 -1.57 -9.68 11.85
C GLU A 267 -2.90 -10.22 12.40
N ASN A 268 -3.91 -9.34 12.51
CA ASN A 268 -5.26 -9.72 12.94
C ASN A 268 -5.91 -10.71 11.98
N LEU A 269 -5.71 -10.53 10.67
CA LEU A 269 -6.19 -11.46 9.67
C LEU A 269 -5.50 -12.82 9.79
N LEU A 270 -4.19 -12.85 10.00
CA LEU A 270 -3.45 -14.10 10.21
C LEU A 270 -4.02 -14.87 11.40
N GLN A 271 -4.24 -14.18 12.53
CA GLN A 271 -4.83 -14.79 13.72
C GLN A 271 -6.23 -15.35 13.47
N PHE A 272 -7.05 -14.62 12.72
CA PHE A 272 -8.40 -15.06 12.36
C PHE A 272 -8.35 -16.35 11.54
N ILE A 273 -7.48 -16.44 10.53
CA ILE A 273 -7.41 -17.64 9.67
C ILE A 273 -6.77 -18.86 10.35
N THR A 274 -5.93 -18.66 11.37
CA THR A 274 -5.25 -19.74 12.10
C THR A 274 -6.06 -20.32 13.27
N ASN A 275 -7.25 -19.78 13.54
CA ASN A 275 -8.20 -20.22 14.59
C ASN A 275 -7.63 -20.11 16.03
N ARG A 276 -8.10 -19.10 16.78
CA ARG A 276 -7.65 -18.76 18.15
C ARG A 276 -7.90 -19.85 19.21
N SER A 277 -8.65 -20.90 18.89
CA SER A 277 -9.07 -21.94 19.83
C SER A 277 -8.13 -23.14 19.96
N SER A 278 -7.01 -23.17 19.23
CA SER A 278 -6.01 -24.25 19.36
C SER A 278 -4.78 -23.80 20.14
N GLU A 279 -4.22 -24.71 20.93
CA GLU A 279 -2.95 -24.60 21.65
C GLU A 279 -1.72 -24.41 20.72
N GLU A 280 -1.92 -24.15 19.43
CA GLU A 280 -0.90 -24.23 18.39
C GLU A 280 -0.48 -22.86 17.84
N TRP A 281 -0.18 -21.88 18.71
CA TRP A 281 0.48 -20.61 18.32
C TRP A 281 1.78 -20.80 17.52
N HIS A 282 2.38 -21.98 17.62
CA HIS A 282 3.45 -22.47 16.76
C HIS A 282 3.10 -22.44 15.26
N HIS A 283 1.82 -22.44 14.89
CA HIS A 283 1.38 -22.26 13.51
C HIS A 283 1.53 -20.84 13.01
N ILE A 284 1.21 -19.83 13.82
CA ILE A 284 1.43 -18.42 13.49
C ILE A 284 2.93 -18.15 13.39
N ALA A 285 3.71 -18.63 14.37
CA ALA A 285 5.17 -18.48 14.35
C ALA A 285 5.79 -19.19 13.14
N GLY A 286 5.39 -20.43 12.84
CA GLY A 286 5.86 -21.17 11.68
C GLY A 286 5.46 -20.53 10.35
N PHE A 287 4.24 -20.00 10.27
CA PHE A 287 3.80 -19.24 9.11
C PHE A 287 4.67 -18.00 8.89
N LYS A 288 4.88 -17.20 9.93
CA LYS A 288 5.72 -16.00 9.89
C LYS A 288 7.17 -16.35 9.54
N HIS A 289 7.70 -17.46 10.05
CA HIS A 289 9.04 -17.94 9.69
C HIS A 289 9.22 -18.13 8.17
N TYR A 290 8.25 -18.74 7.49
CA TYR A 290 8.35 -18.97 6.03
C TYR A 290 7.90 -17.77 5.18
N HIS A 291 6.84 -17.08 5.59
CA HIS A 291 6.11 -16.12 4.74
C HIS A 291 5.98 -14.73 5.35
N GLY A 292 6.39 -14.51 6.59
CA GLY A 292 6.17 -13.24 7.28
C GLY A 292 6.91 -12.07 6.62
N ARG A 293 8.16 -12.29 6.19
CA ARG A 293 8.93 -11.26 5.46
C ARG A 293 8.27 -10.88 4.13
N SER A 294 7.73 -11.83 3.38
CA SER A 294 7.07 -11.53 2.08
C SER A 294 5.73 -10.81 2.25
N LEU A 295 5.16 -10.82 3.45
CA LEU A 295 3.89 -10.20 3.81
C LEU A 295 4.04 -8.94 4.65
N GLY A 296 5.26 -8.52 4.98
CA GLY A 296 5.48 -7.36 5.85
C GLY A 296 4.87 -7.56 7.25
N LEU A 297 4.72 -8.82 7.67
CA LEU A 297 4.33 -9.13 9.04
C LEU A 297 5.49 -8.80 9.98
N ASN A 298 5.19 -8.56 11.25
CA ASN A 298 6.23 -8.18 12.18
C ASN A 298 7.15 -9.38 12.43
N MET A 299 8.36 -9.29 11.89
CA MET A 299 9.38 -10.34 11.96
C MET A 299 10.49 -10.03 12.95
N ASP A 300 10.58 -8.81 13.47
CA ASP A 300 11.78 -8.33 14.16
C ASP A 300 12.01 -9.08 15.49
N ALA A 301 10.97 -9.38 16.26
CA ALA A 301 11.12 -10.27 17.43
C ALA A 301 11.00 -11.77 17.10
N LEU A 302 10.29 -12.12 16.03
CA LEU A 302 9.88 -13.50 15.74
C LEU A 302 10.87 -14.30 14.87
N ALA A 303 11.61 -13.64 13.98
CA ALA A 303 12.62 -14.29 13.13
C ALA A 303 13.73 -14.99 13.93
N ARG A 304 13.87 -14.59 15.19
CA ARG A 304 14.86 -15.11 16.14
C ARG A 304 14.31 -16.23 17.04
N ILE A 305 13.01 -16.47 17.07
CA ILE A 305 12.42 -17.53 17.90
C ILE A 305 12.68 -18.90 17.25
N GLN A 306 13.86 -19.47 17.52
CA GLN A 306 14.23 -20.85 17.14
C GLN A 306 13.40 -21.93 17.87
N PHE A 307 12.51 -21.54 18.79
CA PHE A 307 11.76 -22.40 19.73
C PHE A 307 11.03 -23.57 19.08
N THR A 308 10.74 -23.48 17.78
CA THR A 308 10.03 -24.52 17.05
C THR A 308 10.64 -24.84 15.71
N SER A 309 11.94 -24.59 15.47
CA SER A 309 12.58 -24.97 14.21
C SER A 309 12.28 -26.43 13.84
N HIS A 310 12.32 -27.35 14.80
CA HIS A 310 11.93 -28.75 14.56
C HIS A 310 10.45 -28.97 14.19
N LEU A 311 9.52 -28.27 14.87
CA LEU A 311 8.08 -28.43 14.66
C LEU A 311 7.57 -27.66 13.42
N ILE A 312 8.23 -26.55 13.08
CA ILE A 312 7.97 -25.68 11.92
C ILE A 312 8.50 -26.34 10.65
N LEU A 313 9.70 -26.93 10.67
CA LEU A 313 10.29 -27.54 9.47
C LEU A 313 9.46 -28.71 8.94
N LYS A 314 8.78 -29.47 9.81
CA LYS A 314 7.95 -30.62 9.42
C LYS A 314 6.60 -30.25 8.77
N LYS A 315 6.14 -28.99 8.87
CA LYS A 315 4.80 -28.57 8.44
C LYS A 315 4.81 -27.54 7.30
N GLN A 316 5.88 -27.45 6.50
CA GLN A 316 5.99 -26.47 5.39
C GLN A 316 4.80 -26.49 4.41
N ALA A 317 4.32 -27.67 4.02
CA ALA A 317 3.18 -27.80 3.12
C ALA A 317 1.89 -27.18 3.69
N LEU A 318 1.69 -27.27 5.02
CA LEU A 318 0.58 -26.61 5.70
C LEU A 318 0.71 -25.09 5.62
N TYR A 319 1.90 -24.54 5.90
CA TYR A 319 2.15 -23.10 5.85
C TYR A 319 1.97 -22.52 4.44
N ASN A 320 2.35 -23.26 3.40
CA ASN A 320 2.10 -22.86 2.01
C ASN A 320 0.59 -22.82 1.67
N ARG A 321 -0.21 -23.74 2.22
CA ARG A 321 -1.68 -23.70 2.07
C ARG A 321 -2.28 -22.51 2.82
N LEU A 322 -1.83 -22.28 4.06
CA LEU A 322 -2.23 -21.11 4.85
C LEU A 322 -1.86 -19.81 4.15
N TYR A 323 -0.72 -19.75 3.45
CA TYR A 323 -0.28 -18.57 2.71
C TYR A 323 -1.22 -18.22 1.56
N LYS A 324 -1.60 -19.23 0.75
CA LYS A 324 -2.59 -19.04 -0.32
C LYS A 324 -3.93 -18.55 0.24
N ARG A 325 -4.38 -19.14 1.35
CA ARG A 325 -5.61 -18.73 2.04
C ARG A 325 -5.49 -17.29 2.54
N PHE A 326 -4.41 -16.95 3.24
CA PHE A 326 -4.13 -15.59 3.72
C PHE A 326 -4.22 -14.57 2.60
N LEU A 327 -3.50 -14.78 1.49
CA LEU A 327 -3.51 -13.86 0.35
C LEU A 327 -4.92 -13.69 -0.25
N SER A 328 -5.68 -14.78 -0.38
CA SER A 328 -7.06 -14.72 -0.86
C SER A 328 -7.95 -13.87 0.06
N HIS A 329 -7.87 -14.10 1.37
CA HIS A 329 -8.64 -13.31 2.32
C HIS A 329 -8.19 -11.85 2.35
N TYR A 330 -6.88 -11.58 2.33
CA TYR A 330 -6.36 -10.21 2.37
C TYR A 330 -6.81 -9.40 1.16
N ARG A 331 -6.76 -10.00 -0.04
CA ARG A 331 -7.25 -9.38 -1.28
C ARG A 331 -8.75 -9.11 -1.29
N ALA A 332 -9.54 -9.99 -0.67
CA ALA A 332 -10.97 -9.78 -0.51
C ALA A 332 -11.31 -8.71 0.56
N SER A 333 -10.33 -8.26 1.34
CA SER A 333 -10.54 -7.40 2.53
C SER A 333 -10.20 -5.93 2.29
N VAL A 334 -10.16 -5.46 1.03
CA VAL A 334 -9.80 -4.06 0.71
C VAL A 334 -10.68 -3.06 1.46
N LYS A 335 -12.00 -3.25 1.46
CA LYS A 335 -12.94 -2.38 2.17
C LYS A 335 -12.66 -2.40 3.68
N ASN A 336 -12.52 -3.59 4.27
CA ASN A 336 -12.26 -3.76 5.69
C ASN A 336 -10.92 -3.13 6.11
N LEU A 337 -9.90 -3.17 5.24
CA LEU A 337 -8.61 -2.52 5.48
C LEU A 337 -8.77 -0.99 5.54
N ILE A 338 -9.51 -0.41 4.60
CA ILE A 338 -9.76 1.05 4.55
C ILE A 338 -10.53 1.49 5.80
N GLU A 339 -11.58 0.74 6.17
CA GLU A 339 -12.39 1.04 7.36
C GLU A 339 -11.55 0.90 8.64
N TYR A 340 -10.79 -0.18 8.79
CA TYR A 340 -9.91 -0.37 9.94
C TYR A 340 -8.92 0.80 10.11
N ILE A 341 -8.24 1.21 9.04
CA ILE A 341 -7.27 2.31 9.11
C ILE A 341 -7.95 3.64 9.45
N ARG A 342 -9.12 3.90 8.87
CA ARG A 342 -9.90 5.09 9.19
C ARG A 342 -10.25 5.16 10.67
N ASP A 343 -10.75 4.05 11.21
CA ASP A 343 -11.17 3.98 12.61
C ASP A 343 -9.94 4.16 13.54
N GLN A 344 -8.81 3.51 13.23
CA GLN A 344 -7.55 3.71 13.97
C GLN A 344 -7.04 5.15 13.95
N ILE A 345 -7.13 5.85 12.81
CA ILE A 345 -6.73 7.26 12.70
C ILE A 345 -7.70 8.16 13.46
N SER A 346 -9.00 7.88 13.43
CA SER A 346 -10.00 8.69 14.15
C SER A 346 -9.75 8.70 15.67
N GLU A 347 -9.28 7.59 16.21
CA GLU A 347 -8.92 7.41 17.63
C GLU A 347 -7.48 7.86 17.97
N SER A 348 -6.71 8.31 16.97
CA SER A 348 -5.31 8.72 17.14
C SER A 348 -5.13 10.15 17.68
N SER A 349 -3.90 10.50 18.04
CA SER A 349 -3.56 11.83 18.57
C SER A 349 -3.74 12.93 17.51
N GLN A 350 -4.01 14.16 17.97
CA GLN A 350 -4.12 15.31 17.07
C GLN A 350 -2.83 15.57 16.28
N GLU A 351 -1.66 15.31 16.88
CA GLU A 351 -0.36 15.41 16.22
C GLU A 351 -0.27 14.48 15.01
N LEU A 352 -0.78 13.26 15.14
CA LEU A 352 -0.81 12.29 14.05
C LEU A 352 -1.74 12.73 12.92
N LYS A 353 -2.93 13.22 13.27
CA LYS A 353 -3.88 13.79 12.32
C LYS A 353 -3.28 14.99 11.58
N ASN A 354 -2.54 15.85 12.28
CA ASN A 354 -1.83 16.99 11.70
C ASN A 354 -0.69 16.54 10.77
N SER A 355 0.05 15.49 11.14
CA SER A 355 1.12 14.89 10.32
C SER A 355 0.57 14.35 8.99
N LEU A 356 -0.58 13.66 9.03
CA LEU A 356 -1.29 13.18 7.83
C LEU A 356 -1.83 14.34 6.96
N SER A 357 -2.36 15.39 7.58
CA SER A 357 -2.81 16.60 6.87
C SER A 357 -1.66 17.28 6.13
N SER A 358 -0.51 17.43 6.80
CA SER A 358 0.72 17.96 6.19
C SER A 358 1.18 17.11 5.00
N TYR A 359 1.19 15.78 5.15
CA TYR A 359 1.51 14.86 4.05
C TYR A 359 0.58 15.06 2.83
N LEU A 360 -0.73 15.18 3.06
CA LEU A 360 -1.69 15.43 1.98
C LEU A 360 -1.47 16.79 1.32
N CYS A 361 -1.18 17.83 2.10
CA CYS A 361 -0.83 19.16 1.57
C CYS A 361 0.41 19.09 0.68
N GLU A 362 1.48 18.47 1.16
CA GLU A 362 2.72 18.27 0.40
C GLU A 362 2.50 17.46 -0.88
N THR A 363 1.62 16.44 -0.82
CA THR A 363 1.25 15.66 -1.99
C THR A 363 0.49 16.51 -3.02
N MET A 364 -0.43 17.37 -2.59
CA MET A 364 -1.13 18.30 -3.50
C MET A 364 -0.17 19.32 -4.13
N ARG A 365 0.83 19.81 -3.38
CA ARG A 365 1.91 20.66 -3.93
C ARG A 365 2.74 19.91 -4.97
N ALA A 366 3.05 18.64 -4.73
CA ALA A 366 3.77 17.80 -5.69
C ALA A 366 2.98 17.61 -6.99
N PHE A 367 1.64 17.59 -6.92
CA PHE A 367 0.77 17.65 -8.09
C PHE A 367 0.64 19.05 -8.72
N GLN A 368 1.37 20.05 -8.24
CA GLN A 368 1.36 21.44 -8.74
C GLN A 368 0.03 22.16 -8.53
N LEU A 369 -0.75 21.77 -7.51
CA LEU A 369 -1.97 22.48 -7.15
C LEU A 369 -1.61 23.84 -6.51
N PRO A 370 -2.27 24.96 -6.87
CA PRO A 370 -2.03 26.26 -6.26
C PRO A 370 -2.32 26.26 -4.76
N GLU A 371 -1.45 26.88 -3.93
CA GLU A 371 -1.57 26.87 -2.46
C GLU A 371 -2.94 27.31 -1.94
N HIS A 372 -3.55 28.34 -2.55
CA HIS A 372 -4.85 28.87 -2.12
C HIS A 372 -6.01 27.89 -2.37
N GLU A 373 -5.83 26.90 -3.25
CA GLU A 373 -6.84 25.90 -3.60
C GLU A 373 -6.71 24.62 -2.78
N ILE A 374 -5.52 24.35 -2.19
CA ILE A 374 -5.25 23.11 -1.44
C ILE A 374 -6.28 22.88 -0.31
N PRO A 375 -6.59 23.86 0.57
CA PRO A 375 -7.54 23.62 1.67
C PRO A 375 -8.94 23.24 1.18
N SER A 376 -9.39 23.83 0.06
CA SER A 376 -10.69 23.51 -0.54
C SER A 376 -10.73 22.10 -1.11
N VAL A 377 -9.66 21.67 -1.79
CA VAL A 377 -9.55 20.30 -2.33
C VAL A 377 -9.50 19.28 -1.20
N LEU A 378 -8.69 19.52 -0.18
CA LEU A 378 -8.56 18.60 0.96
C LEU A 378 -9.89 18.45 1.69
N SER A 379 -10.52 19.56 2.08
CA SER A 379 -11.80 19.55 2.81
C SER A 379 -12.93 18.90 2.02
N SER A 380 -12.98 19.09 0.68
CA SER A 380 -14.04 18.52 -0.16
C SER A 380 -13.85 17.04 -0.50
N LEU A 381 -12.62 16.55 -0.60
CA LEU A 381 -12.33 15.18 -1.01
C LEU A 381 -11.98 14.24 0.14
N PHE A 382 -11.13 14.68 1.07
CA PHE A 382 -10.45 13.78 2.00
C PHE A 382 -10.94 13.88 3.43
N TYR A 383 -11.65 14.96 3.79
CA TYR A 383 -12.20 15.14 5.13
C TYR A 383 -13.72 15.05 5.12
N ASP A 384 -14.30 14.71 6.26
CA ASP A 384 -15.75 14.75 6.49
C ASP A 384 -16.18 16.06 7.18
N THR A 385 -17.45 16.14 7.56
CA THR A 385 -18.02 17.33 8.24
C THR A 385 -17.44 17.57 9.63
N GLN A 386 -16.80 16.57 10.24
CA GLN A 386 -16.13 16.67 11.54
C GLN A 386 -14.63 16.98 11.40
N LEU A 387 -14.15 17.21 10.18
CA LEU A 387 -12.73 17.39 9.85
C LEU A 387 -11.88 16.13 10.14
N GLU A 388 -12.51 14.95 10.14
CA GLU A 388 -11.82 13.67 10.23
C GLU A 388 -11.55 13.11 8.82
N LEU A 389 -10.48 12.33 8.69
CA LEU A 389 -10.13 11.69 7.42
C LEU A 389 -11.22 10.70 7.00
N ASN A 390 -11.81 10.93 5.84
CA ASN A 390 -12.85 10.05 5.30
C ASN A 390 -12.23 8.86 4.53
N SER A 391 -13.06 7.90 4.11
CA SER A 391 -12.60 6.70 3.39
C SER A 391 -11.88 7.01 2.06
N THR A 392 -12.24 8.11 1.39
CA THR A 392 -11.57 8.57 0.15
C THR A 392 -10.16 9.06 0.48
N GLY A 393 -9.97 9.81 1.56
CA GLY A 393 -8.66 10.26 2.04
C GLY A 393 -7.75 9.07 2.36
N ILE A 394 -8.26 8.09 3.10
CA ILE A 394 -7.52 6.85 3.39
C ILE A 394 -7.18 6.09 2.11
N THR A 395 -8.14 5.94 1.19
CA THR A 395 -7.92 5.29 -0.11
C THR A 395 -6.81 5.99 -0.90
N PHE A 396 -6.84 7.32 -0.93
CA PHE A 396 -5.85 8.12 -1.62
C PHE A 396 -4.45 7.91 -1.03
N ILE A 397 -4.31 7.94 0.31
CA ILE A 397 -3.04 7.66 0.98
C ILE A 397 -2.56 6.25 0.63
N LEU A 398 -3.41 5.23 0.71
CA LEU A 398 -3.03 3.84 0.40
C LEU A 398 -2.62 3.64 -1.06
N LEU A 399 -3.23 4.37 -2.01
CA LEU A 399 -2.81 4.39 -3.41
C LEU A 399 -1.46 5.09 -3.59
N MET A 400 -1.23 6.20 -2.88
CA MET A 400 0.05 6.91 -2.92
C MET A 400 1.20 6.10 -2.31
N GLN A 401 0.93 5.31 -1.27
CA GLN A 401 1.87 4.34 -0.69
C GLN A 401 2.01 3.06 -1.53
N GLY A 402 1.25 2.94 -2.63
CA GLY A 402 1.29 1.77 -3.50
C GLY A 402 0.75 0.50 -2.85
N ILE A 403 0.04 0.57 -1.73
CA ILE A 403 -0.59 -0.58 -1.04
C ILE A 403 -1.83 -1.03 -1.81
N LEU A 404 -2.57 -0.07 -2.33
CA LEU A 404 -3.68 -0.30 -3.25
C LEU A 404 -3.28 0.04 -4.68
N THR A 405 -4.00 -0.54 -5.62
CA THR A 405 -3.92 -0.23 -7.04
C THR A 405 -5.30 -0.33 -7.70
N THR A 406 -5.47 0.36 -8.82
CA THR A 406 -6.71 0.31 -9.63
C THR A 406 -6.67 -0.78 -10.71
N GLY A 407 -5.50 -1.39 -10.96
CA GLY A 407 -5.34 -2.50 -11.90
C GLY A 407 -5.33 -3.84 -11.17
N PRO A 408 -6.08 -4.86 -11.64
CA PRO A 408 -5.98 -6.19 -11.08
C PRO A 408 -4.58 -6.75 -11.35
N GLN A 409 -3.73 -6.82 -10.33
CA GLN A 409 -2.47 -7.54 -10.43
C GLN A 409 -2.72 -9.02 -10.13
N THR A 410 -2.69 -9.86 -11.17
CA THR A 410 -2.68 -11.31 -10.96
C THR A 410 -1.23 -11.75 -10.70
N THR A 411 -0.96 -12.31 -9.53
CA THR A 411 0.34 -12.95 -9.24
C THR A 411 0.58 -14.16 -10.15
N LEU A 412 -0.46 -14.68 -10.81
CA LEU A 412 -0.36 -15.78 -11.76
C LEU A 412 0.51 -15.45 -12.98
N GLU A 413 0.45 -14.23 -13.52
CA GLU A 413 1.33 -13.81 -14.62
C GLU A 413 2.79 -13.67 -14.19
N LYS A 414 3.06 -13.25 -12.94
CA LYS A 414 4.43 -13.10 -12.42
C LYS A 414 5.06 -14.40 -11.92
N ILE A 415 4.26 -15.39 -11.51
CA ILE A 415 4.77 -16.72 -11.11
C ILE A 415 5.09 -17.58 -12.34
N MET A 416 4.43 -17.36 -13.48
CA MET A 416 4.76 -18.07 -14.74
C MET A 416 5.87 -17.41 -15.57
N CYS A 417 6.24 -16.16 -15.29
CA CYS A 417 7.24 -15.40 -16.06
C CYS A 417 8.59 -15.21 -15.35
N ARG A 418 8.90 -16.01 -14.33
CA ARG A 418 10.28 -16.13 -13.83
C ARG A 418 10.84 -17.50 -14.24
N PRO A 419 11.84 -17.56 -15.14
CA PRO A 419 12.52 -18.81 -15.47
C PRO A 419 13.25 -19.40 -14.26
#